data_AF-A0A6J4IK10-F1
#
_entry.id   AF-A0A6J4IK10-F1
#
_cell.length_a   1.000
_cell.length_b   1.000
_cell.length_c   1.000
_cell.angle_alpha   90.00
_cell.angle_beta   90.00
_cell.angle_gamma   90.00
#
_symmetry.space_group_name_H-M   'P 1'
#
loop_
_entity.id
_entity.type
_entity.pdbx_description
1 polymer ?
#
loop_
_entity_poly.entity_id
_entity_poly.type
_entity_poly.pdbx_seq_one_letter_code
_entity_poly.pdbx_strand_id
1 'polypeptide(L)'
;MPPKTEEKPAEDKLVAARNKNLDLAIQQIAKDYGDGAIMRLGDDKIVDIPVIPTGNILIDRALGVGGFPTGRVVEIYGPESSGKTTLTLTVIAQAQKRGGLAAFVDVEHALDPQYARRLGVNLDDLLVSQPSSGEEALRIVETLVRSNALDVIVLDSVAALVTKQELEGEIGDSTVGAQARLMSAALRKLTSLISKARTCCIFTNQIREKIGVMFGNPETTPGGKALKFYASVRCDIRRIGAIKQTDGVVTGNRTRLKVVKNKVAPPFTEAEFDIMYNEGISSTGALLDLALEKQIVEKRGSWLSFKGAQLAQGRDAAKEVLKNDQALYEEIETAVKAKLDEDKK
;
A
#
# COMPACT_ATOMS: atom_id res chain seq x y z
N MET A 1 9.19 -19.07 -66.04
CA MET A 1 10.15 -18.75 -64.96
C MET A 1 9.47 -17.78 -64.01
N PRO A 2 9.23 -18.14 -62.74
CA PRO A 2 8.90 -17.14 -61.73
C PRO A 2 10.18 -16.35 -61.38
N PRO A 3 10.08 -15.05 -61.00
CA PRO A 3 11.27 -14.27 -60.64
C PRO A 3 11.82 -14.73 -59.29
N LYS A 4 13.14 -14.85 -59.25
CA LYS A 4 13.94 -15.26 -58.09
C LYS A 4 13.82 -14.25 -56.93
N THR A 5 13.57 -14.82 -55.76
CA THR A 5 13.82 -14.28 -54.43
C THR A 5 15.33 -14.08 -54.19
N GLU A 6 15.84 -12.84 -54.18
CA GLU A 6 17.28 -12.59 -53.94
C GLU A 6 17.61 -11.31 -53.09
N GLU A 7 16.70 -10.76 -52.27
CA GLU A 7 16.98 -9.56 -51.43
C GLU A 7 17.38 -9.83 -49.96
N LYS A 8 17.29 -11.07 -49.45
CA LYS A 8 17.50 -11.38 -48.01
C LYS A 8 18.92 -11.14 -47.41
N PRO A 9 20.06 -11.30 -48.13
CA PRO A 9 21.39 -11.30 -47.47
C PRO A 9 21.87 -9.94 -46.96
N ALA A 10 21.37 -8.84 -47.52
CA ALA A 10 21.78 -7.49 -47.16
C ALA A 10 21.04 -6.97 -45.92
N GLU A 11 19.74 -7.27 -45.81
CA GLU A 11 18.93 -6.96 -44.63
C GLU A 11 19.43 -7.70 -43.39
N ASP A 12 19.75 -9.00 -43.51
CA ASP A 12 20.26 -9.80 -42.39
C ASP A 12 21.58 -9.27 -41.83
N LYS A 13 22.48 -8.78 -42.69
CA LYS A 13 23.74 -8.14 -42.27
C LYS A 13 23.50 -6.80 -41.57
N LEU A 14 22.51 -6.03 -42.02
CA LEU A 14 22.18 -4.73 -41.43
C LEU A 14 21.55 -4.89 -40.05
N VAL A 15 20.68 -5.90 -39.87
CA VAL A 15 20.09 -6.28 -38.58
C VAL A 15 21.18 -6.77 -37.61
N ALA A 16 22.12 -7.59 -38.08
CA ALA A 16 23.23 -8.07 -37.26
C ALA A 16 24.15 -6.93 -36.78
N ALA A 17 24.47 -5.97 -37.66
CA ALA A 17 25.27 -4.79 -37.30
C ALA A 17 24.53 -3.89 -36.28
N ARG A 18 23.21 -3.71 -36.46
CA ARG A 18 22.37 -2.95 -35.53
C ARG A 18 22.33 -3.59 -34.14
N ASN A 19 22.17 -4.92 -34.07
CA ASN A 19 22.16 -5.65 -32.81
C ASN A 19 23.52 -5.58 -32.11
N LYS A 20 24.63 -5.72 -32.84
CA LYS A 20 25.98 -5.59 -32.28
C LYS A 20 26.23 -4.19 -31.69
N ASN A 21 25.82 -3.13 -32.39
CA ASN A 21 25.96 -1.76 -31.89
C ASN A 21 25.08 -1.51 -30.66
N LEU A 22 23.87 -2.08 -30.65
CA LEU A 22 22.98 -2.02 -29.49
C LEU A 22 23.59 -2.73 -28.27
N ASP A 23 24.18 -3.91 -28.46
CA ASP A 23 24.82 -4.67 -27.37
C ASP A 23 26.05 -3.96 -26.81
N LEU A 24 26.85 -3.32 -27.67
CA LEU A 24 27.96 -2.47 -27.23
C LEU A 24 27.49 -1.26 -26.42
N ALA A 25 26.40 -0.61 -26.85
CA ALA A 25 25.81 0.49 -26.11
C ALA A 25 25.25 0.03 -24.74
N ILE A 26 24.59 -1.13 -24.69
CA ILE A 26 24.10 -1.75 -23.46
C ILE A 26 25.28 -2.05 -22.50
N GLN A 27 26.35 -2.65 -23.00
CA GLN A 27 27.56 -2.95 -22.21
C GLN A 27 28.23 -1.69 -21.69
N GLN A 28 28.32 -0.64 -22.52
CA GLN A 28 28.89 0.64 -22.11
C GLN A 28 28.05 1.30 -21.02
N ILE A 29 26.72 1.30 -21.17
CA ILE A 29 25.80 1.84 -20.15
C ILE A 29 25.89 1.03 -18.85
N ALA A 30 25.95 -0.31 -18.93
CA ALA A 30 26.14 -1.16 -17.76
C ALA A 30 27.48 -0.90 -17.05
N LYS A 31 28.55 -0.66 -17.81
CA LYS A 31 29.87 -0.31 -17.26
C LYS A 31 29.88 1.05 -16.57
N ASP A 32 29.23 2.05 -17.17
CA ASP A 32 29.25 3.43 -16.68
C ASP A 32 28.27 3.66 -15.51
N TYR A 33 27.15 2.91 -15.47
CA TYR A 33 26.04 3.16 -14.55
C TYR A 33 25.60 1.94 -13.73
N GLY A 34 26.26 0.78 -13.90
CA GLY A 34 25.99 -0.49 -13.21
C GLY A 34 25.07 -1.44 -13.99
N ASP A 35 25.16 -2.74 -13.69
CA ASP A 35 24.49 -3.84 -14.42
C ASP A 35 22.94 -3.73 -14.50
N GLY A 36 22.32 -2.90 -13.66
CA GLY A 36 20.87 -2.64 -13.65
C GLY A 36 20.43 -1.34 -14.35
N ALA A 37 21.35 -0.59 -14.95
CA ALA A 37 21.06 0.70 -15.57
C ALA A 37 20.28 0.59 -16.90
N ILE A 38 20.41 -0.53 -17.59
CA ILE A 38 19.68 -0.84 -18.83
C ILE A 38 19.45 -2.34 -18.93
N MET A 39 18.20 -2.74 -19.18
CA MET A 39 17.82 -4.15 -19.32
C MET A 39 16.78 -4.28 -20.43
N ARG A 40 16.74 -5.43 -21.12
CA ARG A 40 15.69 -5.73 -22.08
C ARG A 40 14.44 -6.17 -21.31
N LEU A 41 13.30 -5.50 -21.55
CA LEU A 41 12.03 -5.78 -20.86
C LEU A 41 11.47 -7.18 -21.15
N GLY A 42 11.88 -7.81 -22.25
CA GLY A 42 11.43 -9.15 -22.67
C GLY A 42 12.36 -10.30 -22.25
N ASP A 43 13.45 -10.03 -21.52
CA ASP A 43 14.17 -11.11 -20.85
C ASP A 43 13.28 -11.58 -19.69
N ASP A 44 12.85 -12.85 -19.68
CA ASP A 44 11.78 -13.51 -18.90
C ASP A 44 11.78 -13.35 -17.36
N LYS A 45 12.59 -12.46 -16.80
CA LYS A 45 12.39 -11.98 -15.43
C LYS A 45 11.23 -11.00 -15.43
N ILE A 46 10.00 -11.52 -15.36
CA ILE A 46 8.91 -10.79 -14.71
C ILE A 46 9.52 -10.28 -13.40
N VAL A 47 9.74 -8.97 -13.31
CA VAL A 47 10.31 -8.39 -12.09
C VAL A 47 9.21 -8.50 -11.06
N ASP A 48 9.21 -9.60 -10.30
CA ASP A 48 8.36 -9.76 -9.13
C ASP A 48 8.62 -8.56 -8.24
N ILE A 49 7.62 -7.70 -8.14
CA ILE A 49 7.69 -6.49 -7.32
C ILE A 49 7.55 -6.99 -5.89
N PRO A 50 8.59 -6.92 -5.05
CA PRO A 50 8.49 -7.44 -3.70
C PRO A 50 7.44 -6.62 -2.93
N VAL A 51 6.64 -7.29 -2.12
CA VAL A 51 5.53 -6.66 -1.39
C VAL A 51 5.61 -6.93 0.11
N ILE A 52 4.97 -6.05 0.88
CA ILE A 52 4.63 -6.24 2.28
C ILE A 52 3.13 -6.58 2.33
N PRO A 53 2.76 -7.84 2.61
CA PRO A 53 1.36 -8.22 2.81
C PRO A 53 0.72 -7.41 3.92
N THR A 54 -0.57 -7.12 3.80
CA THR A 54 -1.32 -6.41 4.85
C THR A 54 -1.83 -7.36 5.93
N GLY A 55 -1.75 -8.67 5.71
CA GLY A 55 -2.33 -9.69 6.59
C GLY A 55 -3.86 -9.77 6.45
N ASN A 56 -4.42 -9.08 5.47
CA ASN A 56 -5.84 -9.12 5.13
C ASN A 56 -6.01 -9.48 3.65
N ILE A 57 -6.55 -10.67 3.40
CA ILE A 57 -6.66 -11.23 2.04
C ILE A 57 -7.46 -10.34 1.08
N LEU A 58 -8.45 -9.59 1.58
CA LEU A 58 -9.26 -8.70 0.74
C LEU A 58 -8.45 -7.47 0.30
N ILE A 59 -7.68 -6.88 1.21
CA ILE A 59 -6.80 -5.75 0.88
C ILE A 59 -5.70 -6.20 -0.08
N ASP A 60 -5.05 -7.32 0.21
CA ASP A 60 -3.97 -7.87 -0.62
C ASP A 60 -4.47 -8.23 -2.03
N ARG A 61 -5.68 -8.78 -2.14
CA ARG A 61 -6.38 -9.02 -3.41
C ARG A 61 -6.68 -7.72 -4.14
N ALA A 62 -7.20 -6.69 -3.46
CA ALA A 62 -7.49 -5.40 -4.07
C ALA A 62 -6.20 -4.72 -4.59
N LEU A 63 -5.08 -4.85 -3.89
CA LEU A 63 -3.79 -4.34 -4.36
C LEU A 63 -3.27 -5.08 -5.61
N GLY A 64 -3.74 -6.31 -5.85
CA GLY A 64 -3.47 -7.12 -7.05
C GLY A 64 -2.10 -7.81 -7.08
N VAL A 65 -1.14 -7.29 -6.32
CA VAL A 65 0.21 -7.87 -6.16
C VAL A 65 0.41 -8.57 -4.81
N GLY A 66 -0.65 -8.70 -3.99
CA GLY A 66 -0.60 -9.41 -2.71
C GLY A 66 -0.08 -8.57 -1.53
N GLY A 67 0.05 -7.25 -1.67
CA GLY A 67 0.48 -6.37 -0.60
C GLY A 67 0.95 -4.99 -1.10
N PHE A 68 1.48 -4.17 -0.19
CA PHE A 68 2.05 -2.87 -0.57
C PHE A 68 3.43 -3.05 -1.20
N PRO A 69 3.70 -2.42 -2.36
CA PRO A 69 4.96 -2.63 -3.08
C PRO A 69 6.14 -1.95 -2.38
N THR A 70 7.21 -2.71 -2.21
CA THR A 70 8.51 -2.24 -1.73
C THR A 70 9.21 -1.39 -2.80
N GLY A 71 10.09 -0.49 -2.37
CA GLY A 71 10.79 0.44 -3.26
C GLY A 71 9.88 1.47 -3.92
N ARG A 72 8.66 1.66 -3.41
CA ARG A 72 7.66 2.58 -3.98
C ARG A 72 7.11 3.54 -2.93
N VAL A 73 6.64 4.68 -3.42
CA VAL A 73 5.82 5.62 -2.67
C VAL A 73 4.35 5.16 -2.71
N VAL A 74 3.71 5.12 -1.56
CA VAL A 74 2.29 4.81 -1.36
C VAL A 74 1.61 6.00 -0.68
N GLU A 75 0.43 6.40 -1.14
CA GLU A 75 -0.41 7.37 -0.43
C GLU A 75 -1.66 6.68 0.10
N ILE A 76 -1.94 6.82 1.39
CA ILE A 76 -3.19 6.37 2.01
C ILE A 76 -3.91 7.62 2.51
N TYR A 77 -5.04 7.96 1.89
CA TYR A 77 -5.79 9.15 2.25
C TYR A 77 -7.25 8.84 2.53
N GLY A 78 -7.90 9.71 3.30
CA GLY A 78 -9.27 9.49 3.72
C GLY A 78 -9.72 10.44 4.82
N PRO A 79 -11.02 10.43 5.17
CA PRO A 79 -11.56 11.21 6.28
C PRO A 79 -10.86 10.91 7.62
N GLU A 80 -11.07 11.76 8.61
CA GLU A 80 -10.66 11.47 9.98
C GLU A 80 -11.31 10.17 10.47
N SER A 81 -10.62 9.44 11.36
CA SER A 81 -11.11 8.17 11.92
C SER A 81 -11.48 7.09 10.87
N SER A 82 -10.99 7.20 9.63
CA SER A 82 -11.25 6.20 8.59
C SER A 82 -10.36 4.96 8.67
N GLY A 83 -9.37 4.94 9.56
CA GLY A 83 -8.46 3.81 9.74
C GLY A 83 -7.11 3.93 9.02
N LYS A 84 -6.72 5.12 8.55
CA LYS A 84 -5.41 5.37 7.89
C LYS A 84 -4.24 4.86 8.76
N THR A 85 -4.13 5.37 9.98
CA THR A 85 -3.06 5.01 10.92
C THR A 85 -3.16 3.54 11.35
N THR A 86 -4.37 3.00 11.51
CA THR A 86 -4.54 1.55 11.77
C THR A 86 -3.97 0.70 10.64
N LEU A 87 -4.25 1.07 9.37
CA LEU A 87 -3.72 0.35 8.21
C LEU A 87 -2.19 0.47 8.13
N THR A 88 -1.61 1.65 8.38
CA THR A 88 -0.15 1.82 8.35
C THR A 88 0.54 1.03 9.47
N LEU A 89 0.01 1.06 10.69
CA LEU A 89 0.51 0.25 11.81
C LEU A 89 0.38 -1.25 11.53
N THR A 90 -0.69 -1.68 10.86
CA THR A 90 -0.85 -3.08 10.43
C THR A 90 0.25 -3.48 9.45
N VAL A 91 0.58 -2.63 8.47
CA VAL A 91 1.67 -2.90 7.51
C VAL A 91 3.03 -2.96 8.24
N ILE A 92 3.26 -2.08 9.21
CA ILE A 92 4.45 -2.12 10.07
C ILE A 92 4.54 -3.46 10.82
N ALA A 93 3.46 -3.88 11.48
CA ALA A 93 3.43 -5.15 12.20
C ALA A 93 3.73 -6.34 11.28
N GLN A 94 3.20 -6.33 10.05
CA GLN A 94 3.47 -7.38 9.05
C GLN A 94 4.92 -7.37 8.54
N ALA A 95 5.53 -6.18 8.37
CA ALA A 95 6.94 -6.07 8.04
C ALA A 95 7.83 -6.65 9.16
N GLN A 96 7.56 -6.26 10.41
CA GLN A 96 8.32 -6.73 11.58
C GLN A 96 8.17 -8.22 11.82
N LYS A 97 6.97 -8.80 11.65
CA LYS A 97 6.74 -10.25 11.72
C LYS A 97 7.61 -11.05 10.75
N ARG A 98 8.04 -10.42 9.65
CA ARG A 98 8.91 -11.03 8.63
C ARG A 98 10.40 -10.70 8.85
N GLY A 99 10.75 -10.16 10.02
CA GLY A 99 12.12 -9.76 10.37
C GLY A 99 12.55 -8.42 9.79
N GLY A 100 11.63 -7.65 9.18
CA GLY A 100 11.93 -6.35 8.61
C GLY A 100 11.93 -5.22 9.63
N LEU A 101 12.56 -4.11 9.28
CA LEU A 101 12.65 -2.91 10.13
C LEU A 101 11.69 -1.82 9.65
N ALA A 102 11.17 -1.05 10.60
CA ALA A 102 10.16 -0.03 10.35
C ALA A 102 10.50 1.30 11.02
N ALA A 103 10.09 2.39 10.39
CA ALA A 103 10.06 3.71 11.01
C ALA A 103 8.71 4.41 10.87
N PHE A 104 8.36 5.20 11.88
CA PHE A 104 7.16 6.02 11.93
C PHE A 104 7.54 7.47 12.22
N VAL A 105 7.33 8.34 11.24
CA VAL A 105 7.51 9.79 11.36
C VAL A 105 6.16 10.40 11.70
N ASP A 106 5.94 10.63 13.00
CA ASP A 106 4.71 11.14 13.59
C ASP A 106 4.74 12.67 13.61
N VAL A 107 4.25 13.27 12.53
CA VAL A 107 4.10 14.72 12.38
C VAL A 107 2.80 15.20 13.03
N GLU A 108 1.79 14.34 13.18
CA GLU A 108 0.54 14.67 13.87
C GLU A 108 0.66 14.60 15.41
N HIS A 109 1.77 14.06 15.94
CA HIS A 109 1.97 13.82 17.38
C HIS A 109 0.83 13.00 18.02
N ALA A 110 0.27 12.07 17.25
CA ALA A 110 -0.97 11.36 17.57
C ALA A 110 -0.81 9.85 17.68
N LEU A 111 0.43 9.33 17.57
CA LEU A 111 0.67 7.89 17.69
C LEU A 111 0.44 7.42 19.14
N ASP A 112 -0.49 6.48 19.33
CA ASP A 112 -0.70 5.77 20.60
C ASP A 112 0.14 4.47 20.64
N PRO A 113 1.19 4.39 21.49
CA PRO A 113 2.01 3.19 21.60
C PRO A 113 1.23 1.97 22.10
N GLN A 114 0.24 2.14 22.99
CA GLN A 114 -0.54 1.02 23.51
C GLN A 114 -1.39 0.41 22.39
N TYR A 115 -2.02 1.25 21.57
CA TYR A 115 -2.77 0.80 20.40
C TYR A 115 -1.86 0.11 19.39
N ALA A 116 -0.70 0.70 19.05
CA ALA A 116 0.26 0.08 18.13
C ALA A 116 0.70 -1.32 18.61
N ARG A 117 1.00 -1.48 19.91
CA ARG A 117 1.35 -2.79 20.49
C ARG A 117 0.21 -3.81 20.35
N ARG A 118 -1.05 -3.39 20.54
CA ARG A 118 -2.22 -4.27 20.34
C ARG A 118 -2.37 -4.72 18.89
N LEU A 119 -1.99 -3.89 17.92
CA LEU A 119 -1.95 -4.26 16.50
C LEU A 119 -0.79 -5.20 16.14
N GLY A 120 0.06 -5.57 17.10
CA GLY A 120 1.19 -6.46 16.92
C GLY A 120 2.47 -5.77 16.43
N VAL A 121 2.56 -4.45 16.57
CA VAL A 121 3.80 -3.70 16.32
C VAL A 121 4.79 -3.99 17.45
N ASN A 122 6.00 -4.39 17.10
CA ASN A 122 7.11 -4.44 18.03
C ASN A 122 7.62 -3.02 18.29
N LEU A 123 7.26 -2.45 19.43
CA LEU A 123 7.64 -1.09 19.80
C LEU A 123 9.14 -0.95 20.09
N ASP A 124 9.80 -2.02 20.53
CA ASP A 124 11.21 -1.95 20.94
C ASP A 124 12.13 -1.75 19.72
N ASP A 125 11.70 -2.25 18.56
CA ASP A 125 12.40 -2.13 17.28
C ASP A 125 11.82 -1.04 16.36
N LEU A 126 10.72 -0.38 16.75
CA LEU A 126 10.10 0.66 15.92
C LEU A 126 10.84 1.99 16.10
N LEU A 127 11.42 2.49 15.02
CA LEU A 127 12.00 3.84 15.02
C LEU A 127 10.88 4.89 14.95
N VAL A 128 10.73 5.71 15.98
CA VAL A 128 9.74 6.80 16.01
C VAL A 128 10.46 8.14 15.97
N SER A 129 9.96 9.06 15.15
CA SER A 129 10.46 10.44 15.11
C SER A 129 9.30 11.42 15.13
N GLN A 130 9.42 12.46 15.94
CA GLN A 130 8.47 13.55 16.06
C GLN A 130 9.14 14.86 15.62
N PRO A 131 9.15 15.16 14.31
CA PRO A 131 9.86 16.30 13.76
C PRO A 131 9.18 17.63 14.11
N SER A 132 9.95 18.71 14.19
CA SER A 132 9.43 20.06 14.47
C SER A 132 8.99 20.81 13.21
N SER A 133 9.42 20.39 12.00
CA SER A 133 8.97 20.99 10.73
C SER A 133 8.85 19.96 9.61
N GLY A 134 8.14 20.34 8.54
CA GLY A 134 8.00 19.50 7.35
C GLY A 134 9.32 19.23 6.63
N GLU A 135 10.24 20.21 6.58
CA GLU A 135 11.59 20.01 6.06
C GLU A 135 12.38 18.99 6.88
N GLU A 136 12.25 19.06 8.22
CA GLU A 136 12.91 18.11 9.11
C GLU A 136 12.35 16.70 8.91
N ALA A 137 11.02 16.55 8.89
CA ALA A 137 10.34 15.29 8.63
C ALA A 137 10.85 14.62 7.33
N LEU A 138 10.92 15.39 6.24
CA LEU A 138 11.35 14.86 4.95
C LEU A 138 12.86 14.55 4.89
N ARG A 139 13.70 15.29 5.64
CA ARG A 139 15.13 14.99 5.79
C ARG A 139 15.36 13.71 6.61
N ILE A 140 14.55 13.48 7.64
CA ILE A 140 14.57 12.23 8.40
C ILE A 140 14.21 11.08 7.48
N VAL A 141 13.11 11.17 6.72
CA VAL A 141 12.74 10.15 5.72
C VAL A 141 13.89 9.93 4.72
N GLU A 142 14.50 10.99 4.19
CA GLU A 142 15.64 10.85 3.27
C GLU A 142 16.81 10.08 3.90
N THR A 143 17.17 10.41 5.14
CA THR A 143 18.28 9.77 5.86
C THR A 143 17.98 8.31 6.13
N LEU A 144 16.77 7.99 6.58
CA LEU A 144 16.31 6.64 6.85
C LEU A 144 16.30 5.79 5.56
N VAL A 145 15.80 6.33 4.45
CA VAL A 145 15.84 5.63 3.15
C VAL A 145 17.28 5.37 2.71
N ARG A 146 18.20 6.33 2.87
CA ARG A 146 19.61 6.18 2.49
C ARG A 146 20.36 5.12 3.28
N SER A 147 19.87 4.76 4.47
CA SER A 147 20.45 3.66 5.24
C SER A 147 20.29 2.30 4.55
N ASN A 148 19.31 2.15 3.64
CA ASN A 148 18.89 0.88 3.03
C ASN A 148 18.56 -0.23 4.04
N ALA A 149 18.29 0.11 5.30
CA ALA A 149 18.04 -0.85 6.37
C ALA A 149 16.54 -1.07 6.65
N LEU A 150 15.68 -0.15 6.23
CA LEU A 150 14.25 -0.19 6.53
C LEU A 150 13.41 -0.75 5.38
N ASP A 151 12.51 -1.66 5.71
CA ASP A 151 11.51 -2.23 4.80
C ASP A 151 10.32 -1.29 4.64
N VAL A 152 9.93 -0.58 5.70
CA VAL A 152 8.78 0.34 5.68
C VAL A 152 9.07 1.64 6.44
N ILE A 153 8.67 2.76 5.84
CA ILE A 153 8.68 4.07 6.49
C ILE A 153 7.30 4.68 6.32
N VAL A 154 6.68 5.07 7.42
CA VAL A 154 5.40 5.78 7.45
C VAL A 154 5.64 7.24 7.81
N LEU A 155 5.05 8.17 7.06
CA LEU A 155 4.94 9.58 7.42
C LEU A 155 3.46 9.90 7.67
N ASP A 156 3.13 10.21 8.93
CA ASP A 156 1.77 10.50 9.39
C ASP A 156 1.70 11.92 9.98
N SER A 157 1.20 12.95 9.29
CA SER A 157 0.65 12.95 7.93
C SER A 157 1.17 14.11 7.09
N VAL A 158 0.97 14.03 5.77
CA VAL A 158 1.34 15.10 4.84
C VAL A 158 0.62 16.40 5.13
N ALA A 159 -0.60 16.34 5.66
CA ALA A 159 -1.37 17.53 5.99
C ALA A 159 -0.67 18.38 7.07
N ALA A 160 0.06 17.74 7.98
CA ALA A 160 0.79 18.37 9.08
C ALA A 160 2.22 18.81 8.72
N LEU A 161 2.66 18.65 7.47
CA LEU A 161 3.99 19.11 7.03
C LEU A 161 4.03 20.63 6.86
N VAL A 162 4.10 21.36 7.97
CA VAL A 162 4.21 22.82 8.03
C VAL A 162 5.66 23.23 7.76
N THR A 163 5.87 24.24 6.93
CA THR A 163 7.25 24.69 6.61
C THR A 163 7.84 25.51 7.76
N LYS A 164 9.17 25.56 7.90
CA LYS A 164 9.81 26.43 8.92
C LYS A 164 9.37 27.88 8.81
N GLN A 165 9.28 28.38 7.57
CA GLN A 165 8.81 29.73 7.30
C GLN A 165 7.39 29.98 7.83
N GLU A 166 6.52 28.98 7.75
CA GLU A 166 5.14 29.07 8.23
C GLU A 166 5.05 28.92 9.76
N LEU A 167 5.95 28.16 10.38
CA LEU A 167 6.05 28.05 11.85
C LEU A 167 6.62 29.31 12.50
N GLU A 168 7.56 29.99 11.84
CA GLU A 168 8.18 31.23 12.31
C GLU A 168 7.32 32.47 12.01
N GLY A 169 6.34 32.35 11.12
CA GLY A 169 5.40 33.42 10.77
C GLY A 169 4.28 33.59 11.78
N GLU A 170 3.49 34.66 11.61
CA GLU A 170 2.33 34.92 12.45
C GLU A 170 1.06 34.22 11.90
N ILE A 171 0.12 33.91 12.78
CA ILE A 171 -1.18 33.34 12.37
C ILE A 171 -1.89 34.37 11.48
N GLY A 172 -2.08 34.01 10.21
CA GLY A 172 -2.69 34.88 9.20
C GLY A 172 -1.74 35.28 8.08
N ASP A 173 -0.44 34.99 8.23
CA ASP A 173 0.53 35.21 7.15
C ASP A 173 0.26 34.31 5.94
N SER A 174 0.42 34.88 4.75
CA SER A 174 0.17 34.18 3.50
C SER A 174 1.40 33.36 3.07
N THR A 175 1.35 32.04 3.27
CA THR A 175 2.39 31.08 2.85
C THR A 175 1.90 30.16 1.72
N VAL A 176 1.13 30.72 0.79
CA VAL A 176 0.44 29.96 -0.26
C VAL A 176 1.39 29.05 -1.04
N GLY A 177 1.12 27.75 -0.99
CA GLY A 177 1.83 26.74 -1.76
C GLY A 177 3.23 26.37 -1.24
N ALA A 178 3.64 26.83 -0.05
CA ALA A 178 4.91 26.46 0.56
C ALA A 178 5.04 24.93 0.72
N GLN A 179 4.04 24.29 1.35
CA GLN A 179 3.98 22.83 1.51
C GLN A 179 4.04 22.08 0.17
N ALA A 180 3.33 22.56 -0.87
CA ALA A 180 3.32 21.92 -2.19
C ALA A 180 4.69 21.97 -2.88
N ARG A 181 5.43 23.08 -2.74
CA ARG A 181 6.80 23.22 -3.24
C ARG A 181 7.76 22.31 -2.49
N LEU A 182 7.66 22.25 -1.17
CA LEU A 182 8.43 21.35 -0.32
C LEU A 182 8.25 19.88 -0.75
N MET A 183 7.01 19.42 -0.85
CA MET A 183 6.68 18.06 -1.29
C MET A 183 7.22 17.75 -2.69
N SER A 184 7.10 18.70 -3.62
CA SER A 184 7.59 18.54 -4.99
C SER A 184 9.11 18.40 -5.05
N ALA A 185 9.84 19.17 -4.24
CA ALA A 185 11.29 19.11 -4.17
C ALA A 185 11.78 17.82 -3.50
N ALA A 186 11.13 17.41 -2.41
CA ALA A 186 11.47 16.21 -1.66
C ALA A 186 11.20 14.93 -2.47
N LEU A 187 9.98 14.75 -3.00
CA LEU A 187 9.62 13.52 -3.72
C LEU A 187 10.44 13.32 -4.99
N ARG A 188 10.88 14.40 -5.65
CA ARG A 188 11.79 14.33 -6.81
C ARG A 188 13.11 13.65 -6.46
N LYS A 189 13.63 13.87 -5.24
CA LYS A 189 14.85 13.22 -4.75
C LYS A 189 14.57 11.85 -4.14
N LEU A 190 13.54 11.75 -3.31
CA LEU A 190 13.22 10.54 -2.56
C LEU A 190 12.86 9.36 -3.46
N THR A 191 12.15 9.57 -4.56
CA THR A 191 11.63 8.45 -5.38
C THR A 191 12.72 7.51 -5.86
N SER A 192 13.88 8.03 -6.30
CA SER A 192 14.99 7.20 -6.76
C SER A 192 15.71 6.50 -5.59
N LEU A 193 15.82 7.17 -4.44
CA LEU A 193 16.42 6.59 -3.23
C LEU A 193 15.56 5.46 -2.69
N ILE A 194 14.24 5.67 -2.61
CA ILE A 194 13.25 4.68 -2.15
C ILE A 194 13.34 3.42 -3.02
N SER A 195 13.38 3.59 -4.35
CA SER A 195 13.50 2.46 -5.27
C SER A 195 14.79 1.66 -5.08
N LYS A 196 15.91 2.33 -4.80
CA LYS A 196 17.21 1.67 -4.56
C LYS A 196 17.24 0.94 -3.20
N ALA A 197 16.67 1.57 -2.18
CA ALA A 197 16.60 1.03 -0.83
C ALA A 197 15.61 -0.14 -0.70
N ARG A 198 14.71 -0.31 -1.67
CA ARG A 198 13.58 -1.25 -1.61
C ARG A 198 12.69 -1.01 -0.38
N THR A 199 12.61 0.23 0.09
CA THR A 199 11.73 0.61 1.20
C THR A 199 10.32 0.92 0.69
N CYS A 200 9.28 0.43 1.36
CA CYS A 200 7.91 0.89 1.14
C CYS A 200 7.70 2.20 1.92
N CYS A 201 7.57 3.33 1.23
CA CYS A 201 7.33 4.63 1.88
C CYS A 201 5.85 5.00 1.79
N ILE A 202 5.16 4.95 2.92
CA ILE A 202 3.74 5.26 3.04
C ILE A 202 3.57 6.68 3.58
N PHE A 203 2.83 7.50 2.85
CA PHE A 203 2.41 8.83 3.27
C PHE A 203 0.91 8.78 3.58
N THR A 204 0.52 9.10 4.80
CA THR A 204 -0.91 9.31 5.08
C THR A 204 -1.30 10.74 4.69
N ASN A 205 -2.56 10.92 4.31
CA ASN A 205 -3.06 12.25 3.99
C ASN A 205 -4.53 12.42 4.38
N GLN A 206 -4.93 13.67 4.58
CA GLN A 206 -6.31 14.02 4.89
C GLN A 206 -7.04 14.44 3.61
N ILE A 207 -8.38 14.42 3.68
CA ILE A 207 -9.21 15.02 2.64
C ILE A 207 -9.46 16.49 2.98
N ARG A 208 -9.44 17.33 1.95
CA ARG A 208 -9.88 18.73 1.97
C ARG A 208 -10.81 18.96 0.78
N GLU A 209 -11.64 19.99 0.84
CA GLU A 209 -12.48 20.38 -0.28
C GLU A 209 -11.91 21.60 -0.99
N LYS A 210 -11.99 21.61 -2.33
CA LYS A 210 -11.68 22.80 -3.11
C LYS A 210 -12.89 23.72 -3.17
N ILE A 211 -12.72 24.91 -2.60
CA ILE A 211 -13.73 25.97 -2.69
C ILE A 211 -13.92 26.35 -4.17
N GLY A 212 -15.19 26.50 -4.59
CA GLY A 212 -15.56 26.97 -5.92
C GLY A 212 -15.75 25.89 -7.00
N VAL A 213 -15.67 24.60 -6.65
CA VAL A 213 -16.02 23.50 -7.58
C VAL A 213 -17.53 23.30 -7.58
N MET A 214 -18.21 23.72 -8.65
CA MET A 214 -19.67 23.54 -8.83
C MET A 214 -20.06 22.22 -9.51
N PHE A 215 -19.11 21.52 -10.15
CA PHE A 215 -19.35 20.26 -10.87
C PHE A 215 -18.20 19.28 -10.67
N GLY A 216 -18.52 18.01 -10.42
CA GLY A 216 -17.55 16.94 -10.14
C GLY A 216 -17.24 16.74 -8.64
N ASN A 217 -16.17 15.99 -8.33
CA ASN A 217 -15.76 15.73 -6.95
C ASN A 217 -14.89 16.91 -6.42
N PRO A 218 -15.30 17.65 -5.37
CA PRO A 218 -14.54 18.75 -4.81
C PRO A 218 -13.35 18.29 -3.94
N GLU A 219 -13.28 17.00 -3.59
CA GLU A 219 -12.24 16.46 -2.71
C GLU A 219 -10.84 16.55 -3.32
N THR A 220 -9.89 16.95 -2.49
CA THR A 220 -8.47 17.00 -2.78
C THR A 220 -7.66 16.56 -1.57
N THR A 221 -6.36 16.36 -1.77
CA THR A 221 -5.41 16.06 -0.69
C THR A 221 -4.40 17.22 -0.55
N PRO A 222 -3.98 17.55 0.69
CA PRO A 222 -2.87 18.47 0.99
C PRO A 222 -1.53 18.07 0.35
N GLY A 223 -0.55 18.99 0.35
CA GLY A 223 0.77 18.74 -0.24
C GLY A 223 0.87 18.93 -1.76
N GLY A 224 -0.16 19.50 -2.40
CA GLY A 224 -0.17 19.75 -3.84
C GLY A 224 -0.37 18.49 -4.68
N LYS A 225 0.07 18.51 -5.94
CA LYS A 225 -0.12 17.36 -6.86
C LYS A 225 1.05 16.36 -6.86
N ALA A 226 2.20 16.71 -6.26
CA ALA A 226 3.42 15.91 -6.37
C ALA A 226 3.21 14.47 -5.89
N LEU A 227 2.69 14.28 -4.68
CA LEU A 227 2.44 12.95 -4.13
C LEU A 227 1.52 12.11 -5.01
N LYS A 228 0.48 12.73 -5.61
CA LYS A 228 -0.43 12.05 -6.54
C LYS A 228 0.30 11.47 -7.76
N PHE A 229 1.35 12.13 -8.26
CA PHE A 229 2.12 11.66 -9.41
C PHE A 229 3.18 10.63 -9.04
N TYR A 230 3.93 10.88 -7.96
CA TYR A 230 5.03 10.01 -7.51
C TYR A 230 4.54 8.72 -6.84
N ALA A 231 3.40 8.73 -6.17
CA ALA A 231 2.81 7.52 -5.60
C ALA A 231 2.58 6.46 -6.68
N SER A 232 3.06 5.24 -6.44
CA SER A 232 2.77 4.07 -7.29
C SER A 232 1.41 3.49 -6.96
N VAL A 233 1.04 3.52 -5.68
CA VAL A 233 -0.27 3.09 -5.20
C VAL A 233 -0.90 4.24 -4.42
N ARG A 234 -2.19 4.51 -4.66
CA ARG A 234 -2.98 5.45 -3.87
C ARG A 234 -4.24 4.74 -3.41
N CYS A 235 -4.52 4.81 -2.12
CA CYS A 235 -5.68 4.20 -1.51
C CYS A 235 -6.56 5.26 -0.85
N ASP A 236 -7.86 5.25 -1.18
CA ASP A 236 -8.90 6.01 -0.51
C ASP A 236 -9.57 5.11 0.54
N ILE A 237 -9.37 5.40 1.83
CA ILE A 237 -9.91 4.62 2.94
C ILE A 237 -11.03 5.38 3.64
N ARG A 238 -12.20 4.75 3.77
CA ARG A 238 -13.40 5.36 4.34
C ARG A 238 -14.11 4.41 5.30
N ARG A 239 -14.58 4.95 6.41
CA ARG A 239 -15.57 4.28 7.27
C ARG A 239 -16.92 4.32 6.55
N ILE A 240 -17.52 3.15 6.33
CA ILE A 240 -18.82 3.00 5.66
C ILE A 240 -19.94 2.57 6.64
N GLY A 241 -19.59 2.10 7.83
CA GLY A 241 -20.57 1.71 8.85
C GLY A 241 -19.95 1.50 10.23
N ALA A 242 -20.82 1.36 11.23
CA ALA A 242 -20.46 0.96 12.58
C ALA A 242 -20.79 -0.53 12.78
N ILE A 243 -19.89 -1.26 13.43
CA ILE A 243 -20.13 -2.64 13.87
C ILE A 243 -20.59 -2.57 15.32
N LYS A 244 -21.79 -3.10 15.59
CA LYS A 244 -22.44 -3.06 16.91
C LYS A 244 -22.66 -4.47 17.42
N GLN A 245 -22.44 -4.68 18.72
CA GLN A 245 -22.89 -5.88 19.42
C GLN A 245 -24.41 -5.83 19.68
N THR A 246 -24.97 -6.93 20.16
CA THR A 246 -26.40 -7.08 20.46
C THR A 246 -26.88 -6.09 21.53
N ASP A 247 -26.00 -5.65 22.42
CA ASP A 247 -26.26 -4.63 23.45
C ASP A 247 -26.22 -3.19 22.91
N GLY A 248 -25.91 -3.00 21.63
CA GLY A 248 -25.81 -1.69 20.97
C GLY A 248 -24.43 -1.03 21.06
N VAL A 249 -23.47 -1.61 21.80
CA VAL A 249 -22.11 -1.08 21.92
C VAL A 249 -21.38 -1.18 20.59
N VAL A 250 -20.77 -0.06 20.15
CA VAL A 250 -19.97 -0.01 18.92
C VAL A 250 -18.59 -0.60 19.20
N THR A 251 -18.28 -1.72 18.55
CA THR A 251 -17.03 -2.46 18.79
C THR A 251 -16.04 -2.38 17.63
N GLY A 252 -16.47 -1.79 16.51
CA GLY A 252 -15.60 -1.55 15.37
C GLY A 252 -16.28 -0.75 14.27
N ASN A 253 -15.56 -0.62 13.17
CA ASN A 253 -15.98 0.08 11.97
C ASN A 253 -15.92 -0.86 10.77
N ARG A 254 -16.98 -0.84 9.96
CA ARG A 254 -16.92 -1.38 8.60
C ARG A 254 -16.23 -0.33 7.74
N THR A 255 -15.16 -0.74 7.07
CA THR A 255 -14.27 0.15 6.32
C THR A 255 -14.15 -0.32 4.89
N ARG A 256 -14.11 0.62 3.95
CA ARG A 256 -13.85 0.40 2.54
C ARG A 256 -12.51 1.04 2.16
N LEU A 257 -11.70 0.31 1.42
CA LEU A 257 -10.46 0.79 0.81
C LEU A 257 -10.60 0.68 -0.71
N LYS A 258 -10.47 1.80 -1.42
CA LYS A 258 -10.46 1.85 -2.88
C LYS A 258 -9.06 2.17 -3.40
N VAL A 259 -8.54 1.35 -4.30
CA VAL A 259 -7.24 1.59 -4.94
C VAL A 259 -7.43 2.55 -6.12
N VAL A 260 -7.38 3.86 -5.85
CA VAL A 260 -7.64 4.89 -6.88
C VAL A 260 -6.48 5.10 -7.85
N LYS A 261 -5.30 4.56 -7.54
CA LYS A 261 -4.15 4.51 -8.44
C LYS A 261 -3.34 3.27 -8.15
N ASN A 262 -2.94 2.56 -9.19
CA ASN A 262 -2.07 1.40 -9.08
C ASN A 262 -1.16 1.34 -10.32
N LYS A 263 0.16 1.36 -10.11
CA LYS A 263 1.18 1.22 -11.17
C LYS A 263 1.79 -0.18 -11.23
N VAL A 264 1.36 -1.10 -10.35
CA VAL A 264 1.92 -2.44 -10.22
C VAL A 264 0.91 -3.54 -10.50
N ALA A 265 -0.38 -3.20 -10.52
CA ALA A 265 -1.51 -4.05 -10.90
C ALA A 265 -2.66 -3.16 -11.40
N PRO A 266 -3.76 -3.74 -11.92
CA PRO A 266 -4.95 -2.97 -12.30
C PRO A 266 -5.48 -2.08 -11.17
N PRO A 267 -5.81 -0.79 -11.43
CA PRO A 267 -6.41 0.10 -10.45
C PRO A 267 -7.93 -0.07 -10.34
N PHE A 268 -8.54 0.70 -9.42
CA PHE A 268 -9.99 0.84 -9.17
C PHE A 268 -10.69 -0.37 -8.55
N THR A 269 -9.91 -1.30 -8.04
CA THR A 269 -10.36 -2.36 -7.13
C THR A 269 -10.74 -1.79 -5.77
N GLU A 270 -11.60 -2.52 -5.05
CA GLU A 270 -12.09 -2.15 -3.72
C GLU A 270 -12.00 -3.36 -2.78
N ALA A 271 -11.76 -3.09 -1.51
CA ALA A 271 -11.83 -4.06 -0.42
C ALA A 271 -12.70 -3.51 0.69
N GLU A 272 -13.62 -4.33 1.20
CA GLU A 272 -14.38 -4.02 2.41
C GLU A 272 -13.97 -4.96 3.53
N PHE A 273 -13.66 -4.40 4.70
CA PHE A 273 -13.19 -5.15 5.84
C PHE A 273 -13.60 -4.49 7.15
N ASP A 274 -13.41 -5.22 8.25
CA ASP A 274 -13.73 -4.74 9.58
C ASP A 274 -12.46 -4.23 10.27
N ILE A 275 -12.54 -3.05 10.87
CA ILE A 275 -11.57 -2.55 11.84
C ILE A 275 -12.20 -2.65 13.23
N MET A 276 -11.74 -3.60 14.03
CA MET A 276 -12.18 -3.80 15.41
C MET A 276 -11.32 -2.93 16.34
N TYR A 277 -11.94 -2.24 17.31
CA TYR A 277 -11.18 -1.32 18.18
C TYR A 277 -10.14 -2.01 19.06
N ASN A 278 -10.38 -3.28 19.42
CA ASN A 278 -9.49 -4.04 20.30
C ASN A 278 -8.48 -4.92 19.57
N GLU A 279 -8.58 -5.06 18.24
CA GLU A 279 -7.78 -6.03 17.46
C GLU A 279 -7.15 -5.42 16.20
N GLY A 280 -7.75 -4.36 15.63
CA GLY A 280 -7.34 -3.81 14.34
C GLY A 280 -8.10 -4.41 13.17
N ILE A 281 -7.42 -4.55 12.03
CA ILE A 281 -8.01 -5.09 10.80
C ILE A 281 -8.25 -6.59 10.98
N SER A 282 -9.51 -7.01 10.93
CA SER A 282 -9.89 -8.41 11.15
C SER A 282 -9.57 -9.28 9.93
N SER A 283 -8.61 -10.19 10.07
CA SER A 283 -8.27 -11.19 9.05
C SER A 283 -9.35 -12.27 8.94
N THR A 284 -9.90 -12.73 10.06
CA THR A 284 -10.97 -13.74 10.13
C THR A 284 -12.24 -13.27 9.44
N GLY A 285 -12.65 -12.01 9.66
CA GLY A 285 -13.80 -11.42 9.00
C GLY A 285 -13.62 -11.35 7.48
N ALA A 286 -12.42 -10.96 7.03
CA ALA A 286 -12.11 -10.89 5.60
C ALA A 286 -12.06 -12.26 4.93
N LEU A 287 -11.46 -13.26 5.59
CA LEU A 287 -11.44 -14.64 5.10
C LEU A 287 -12.85 -15.20 4.99
N LEU A 288 -13.69 -14.99 5.99
CA LEU A 288 -15.07 -15.47 6.00
C LEU A 288 -15.91 -14.83 4.90
N ASP A 289 -15.82 -13.50 4.74
CA ASP A 289 -16.54 -12.76 3.70
C ASP A 289 -16.16 -13.29 2.31
N LEU A 290 -14.88 -13.58 2.08
CA LEU A 290 -14.39 -14.14 0.82
C LEU A 290 -14.78 -15.61 0.62
N ALA A 291 -14.75 -16.42 1.68
CA ALA A 291 -15.18 -17.81 1.61
C ALA A 291 -16.68 -17.94 1.31
N LEU A 292 -17.49 -16.99 1.78
CA LEU A 292 -18.90 -16.86 1.41
C LEU A 292 -19.09 -16.43 -0.05
N GLU A 293 -18.35 -15.42 -0.51
CA GLU A 293 -18.36 -14.97 -1.92
C GLU A 293 -18.05 -16.13 -2.87
N LYS A 294 -17.07 -16.96 -2.51
CA LYS A 294 -16.59 -18.10 -3.31
C LYS A 294 -17.35 -19.40 -3.08
N GLN A 295 -18.42 -19.37 -2.29
CA GLN A 295 -19.24 -20.55 -1.96
C GLN A 295 -18.45 -21.72 -1.35
N ILE A 296 -17.33 -21.41 -0.69
CA ILE A 296 -16.52 -22.39 0.08
C ILE A 296 -17.18 -22.64 1.43
N VAL A 297 -17.68 -21.57 2.06
CA VAL A 297 -18.57 -21.64 3.21
C VAL A 297 -20.00 -21.48 2.71
N GLU A 298 -20.85 -22.44 3.02
CA GLU A 298 -22.27 -22.41 2.69
C GLU A 298 -23.05 -21.65 3.78
N LYS A 299 -24.02 -20.84 3.36
CA LYS A 299 -24.96 -20.16 4.25
C LYS A 299 -26.38 -20.69 4.05
N ARG A 300 -26.97 -21.27 5.10
CA ARG A 300 -28.38 -21.73 5.12
C ARG A 300 -29.13 -20.97 6.22
N GLY A 301 -29.89 -19.95 5.82
CA GLY A 301 -30.50 -19.01 6.77
C GLY A 301 -29.43 -18.23 7.53
N SER A 302 -29.41 -18.38 8.85
CA SER A 302 -28.37 -17.81 9.72
C SER A 302 -27.19 -18.75 9.99
N TRP A 303 -27.28 -20.02 9.59
CA TRP A 303 -26.22 -21.01 9.82
C TRP A 303 -25.16 -20.99 8.73
N LEU A 304 -23.90 -21.07 9.15
CA LEU A 304 -22.72 -21.18 8.30
C LEU A 304 -22.12 -22.58 8.42
N SER A 305 -21.75 -23.19 7.31
CA SER A 305 -21.18 -24.54 7.26
C SER A 305 -20.01 -24.64 6.29
N PHE A 306 -19.02 -25.44 6.63
CA PHE A 306 -17.86 -25.74 5.79
C PHE A 306 -17.71 -27.26 5.66
N LYS A 307 -17.56 -27.74 4.42
CA LYS A 307 -17.48 -29.20 4.11
C LYS A 307 -18.60 -30.04 4.75
N GLY A 308 -19.81 -29.48 4.83
CA GLY A 308 -20.98 -30.14 5.43
C GLY A 308 -21.05 -30.10 6.96
N ALA A 309 -19.98 -29.67 7.66
CA ALA A 309 -20.00 -29.45 9.10
C ALA A 309 -20.53 -28.04 9.44
N GLN A 310 -21.36 -27.93 10.47
CA GLN A 310 -21.83 -26.63 10.96
C GLN A 310 -20.69 -25.90 11.67
N LEU A 311 -20.39 -24.67 11.22
CA LEU A 311 -19.39 -23.80 11.83
C LEU A 311 -19.99 -23.00 12.98
N ALA A 312 -20.99 -22.17 12.68
CA ALA A 312 -21.61 -21.29 13.65
C ALA A 312 -22.92 -20.71 13.12
N GLN A 313 -23.71 -20.14 14.03
CA GLN A 313 -24.88 -19.34 13.69
C GLN A 313 -24.49 -17.86 13.66
N GLY A 314 -24.55 -17.24 12.48
CA GLY A 314 -24.21 -15.85 12.27
C GLY A 314 -22.73 -15.58 12.02
N ARG A 315 -22.44 -14.39 11.49
CA ARG A 315 -21.10 -13.99 11.05
C ARG A 315 -20.13 -13.81 12.22
N ASP A 316 -20.56 -13.17 13.30
CA ASP A 316 -19.67 -12.88 14.43
C ASP A 316 -19.26 -14.15 15.18
N ALA A 317 -20.19 -15.09 15.37
CA ALA A 317 -19.86 -16.39 15.96
C ALA A 317 -18.88 -17.19 15.08
N ALA A 318 -19.03 -17.15 13.76
CA ALA A 318 -18.07 -17.79 12.85
C ALA A 318 -16.69 -17.14 12.90
N LYS A 319 -16.60 -15.81 13.04
CA LYS A 319 -15.32 -15.11 13.23
C LYS A 319 -14.60 -15.60 14.49
N GLU A 320 -15.31 -15.78 15.59
CA GLU A 320 -14.73 -16.30 16.83
C GLU A 320 -14.28 -17.76 16.70
N VAL A 321 -15.03 -18.61 15.99
CA VAL A 321 -14.61 -19.99 15.70
C VAL A 321 -13.30 -20.00 14.91
N LEU A 322 -13.21 -19.22 13.83
CA LEU A 322 -11.99 -19.12 13.01
C LEU A 322 -10.80 -18.51 13.77
N LYS A 323 -11.07 -17.65 14.75
CA LYS A 323 -10.04 -17.04 15.59
C LYS A 323 -9.46 -18.04 16.60
N ASN A 324 -10.30 -18.93 17.12
CA ASN A 324 -9.91 -19.92 18.12
C ASN A 324 -9.36 -21.22 17.51
N ASP A 325 -9.69 -21.51 16.25
CA ASP A 325 -9.23 -22.70 15.52
C ASP A 325 -8.35 -22.31 14.32
N GLN A 326 -7.04 -22.27 14.56
CA GLN A 326 -6.03 -21.94 13.55
C GLN A 326 -5.96 -22.97 12.42
N ALA A 327 -6.19 -24.26 12.71
CA ALA A 327 -6.14 -25.30 11.68
C ALA A 327 -7.30 -25.14 10.69
N LEU A 328 -8.49 -24.85 11.20
CA LEU A 328 -9.67 -24.54 10.38
C LEU A 328 -9.47 -23.25 9.56
N TYR A 329 -8.88 -22.21 10.17
CA TYR A 329 -8.55 -20.97 9.47
C TYR A 329 -7.65 -21.24 8.25
N GLU A 330 -6.56 -21.98 8.43
CA GLU A 330 -5.60 -22.30 7.37
C GLU A 330 -6.22 -23.19 6.28
N GLU A 331 -7.08 -24.12 6.67
CA GLU A 331 -7.79 -24.98 5.74
C GLU A 331 -8.73 -24.17 4.82
N ILE A 332 -9.53 -23.26 5.40
CA ILE A 332 -10.41 -22.38 4.63
C ILE A 332 -9.58 -21.40 3.79
N GLU A 333 -8.50 -20.83 4.34
CA GLU A 333 -7.62 -19.93 3.61
C GLU A 333 -7.00 -20.62 2.39
N THR A 334 -6.56 -21.88 2.53
CA THR A 334 -6.01 -22.67 1.43
C THR A 334 -7.04 -22.91 0.34
N ALA A 335 -8.27 -23.28 0.71
CA ALA A 335 -9.37 -23.47 -0.23
C ALA A 335 -9.72 -22.16 -0.97
N VAL A 336 -9.72 -21.03 -0.25
CA VAL A 336 -9.98 -19.70 -0.82
C VAL A 336 -8.88 -19.30 -1.80
N LYS A 337 -7.61 -19.47 -1.44
CA LYS A 337 -6.46 -19.17 -2.32
C LYS A 337 -6.50 -20.03 -3.59
N ALA A 338 -6.76 -21.33 -3.46
CA ALA A 338 -6.90 -22.22 -4.61
C ALA A 338 -8.01 -21.77 -5.57
N LYS A 339 -9.17 -21.37 -5.03
CA LYS A 339 -10.29 -20.87 -5.84
C LYS A 339 -9.96 -19.55 -6.53
N LEU A 340 -9.24 -18.65 -5.86
CA LEU A 340 -8.78 -17.40 -6.46
C LEU A 340 -7.78 -17.61 -7.60
N ASP A 341 -6.95 -18.64 -7.52
CA ASP A 341 -5.98 -18.95 -8.58
C ASP A 341 -6.64 -19.63 -9.78
N GLU A 342 -7.74 -20.37 -9.58
CA GLU A 342 -8.60 -20.85 -10.68
C GLU A 342 -9.21 -19.68 -11.47
N ASP A 343 -9.71 -18.65 -10.78
CA ASP A 343 -10.35 -17.48 -11.42
C ASP A 343 -9.37 -16.59 -12.21
N LYS A 344 -8.05 -16.77 -12.02
CA LYS A 344 -7.01 -16.04 -12.76
C LYS A 344 -6.63 -16.70 -14.09
N LYS A 345 -7.02 -17.96 -14.31
CA LYS A 345 -6.78 -18.71 -15.56
C LYS A 345 -7.88 -18.45 -16.58
#